data_AF-A0A1D6M2Q8-F1
#
_entry.id   AF-A0A1D6M2Q8-F1
#
_cell.length_a   1.000
_cell.length_b   1.000
_cell.length_c   1.000
_cell.angle_alpha   90.00
_cell.angle_beta   90.00
_cell.angle_gamma   90.00
#
_symmetry.space_group_name_H-M   'P 1'
#
loop_
_entity.id
_entity.type
_entity.pdbx_description
1 polymer ?
#
loop_
_entity_poly.entity_id
_entity_poly.type
_entity_poly.pdbx_seq_one_letter_code
_entity_poly.pdbx_strand_id
1 'polypeptide(L)'
;MAETMGALGLAFVRLTKFETEEAMYDSQRMRAADSRRVATAAVKASRACRDLNAQTVKYLDTLHEHLSIMLSVRTAFSDRASALLTVQTLMSDLASLESRIEKLEAASLKIFGGDKARTRKVEELRETIRATEDAKFCALREYERIKENNRSELQRLD
;
A
#
# COMPACT_ATOMS: atom_id res chain seq x y z
N MET A 1 -12.83 14.86 -26.00
CA MET A 1 -12.62 14.41 -27.39
C MET A 1 -13.77 13.56 -27.92
N ALA A 2 -14.21 12.51 -27.21
CA ALA A 2 -15.36 11.68 -27.61
C ALA A 2 -16.64 12.50 -27.88
N GLU A 3 -17.04 13.36 -26.95
CA GLU A 3 -18.23 14.22 -27.08
C GLU A 3 -18.10 15.21 -28.23
N THR A 4 -16.96 15.90 -28.32
CA THR A 4 -16.64 16.86 -29.38
C THR A 4 -16.73 16.22 -30.77
N MET A 5 -16.14 15.04 -30.95
CA MET A 5 -16.18 14.30 -32.23
C MET A 5 -17.59 13.76 -32.53
N GLY A 6 -18.36 13.41 -31.49
CA GLY A 6 -19.75 13.01 -31.65
C GLY A 6 -20.64 14.16 -32.12
N ALA A 7 -20.47 15.34 -31.50
CA ALA A 7 -21.17 16.56 -31.89
C ALA A 7 -20.78 17.01 -33.31
N LEU A 8 -19.49 16.95 -33.64
CA LEU A 8 -18.99 17.23 -34.98
C LEU A 8 -19.59 16.27 -36.02
N GLY A 9 -19.62 14.97 -35.72
CA GLY A 9 -20.26 13.97 -36.56
C GLY A 9 -21.73 14.28 -36.82
N LEU A 10 -22.49 14.64 -35.78
CA LEU A 10 -23.90 15.01 -35.91
C LEU A 10 -24.09 16.29 -36.74
N ALA A 11 -23.21 17.29 -36.58
CA ALA A 11 -23.25 18.50 -37.39
C ALA A 11 -23.05 18.19 -38.87
N PHE A 12 -22.08 17.34 -39.22
CA PHE A 12 -21.86 16.92 -40.62
C PHE A 12 -22.98 16.03 -41.17
N VAL A 13 -23.67 15.24 -40.34
CA VAL A 13 -24.91 14.54 -40.76
C VAL A 13 -25.99 15.55 -41.18
N ARG A 14 -26.20 16.59 -40.37
CA ARG A 14 -27.18 17.66 -40.69
C ARG A 14 -26.78 18.42 -41.95
N LEU A 15 -25.50 18.74 -42.10
CA LEU A 15 -24.98 19.40 -43.30
C LEU A 15 -25.16 18.53 -44.55
N THR A 16 -24.86 17.23 -44.45
CA THR A 16 -25.07 16.26 -45.55
C THR A 16 -26.54 16.23 -45.97
N LYS A 17 -27.46 16.22 -45.00
CA LYS A 17 -28.90 16.22 -45.26
C LYS A 17 -29.30 17.49 -46.03
N PHE A 18 -28.90 18.66 -45.51
CA PHE A 18 -29.15 19.95 -46.15
C PHE A 18 -28.60 20.02 -47.58
N GLU A 19 -27.34 19.63 -47.79
CA GLU A 19 -26.71 19.66 -49.12
C GLU A 19 -27.34 18.66 -50.11
N THR A 20 -27.97 17.58 -49.63
CA THR A 20 -28.64 16.58 -50.47
C THR A 20 -30.06 17.01 -50.84
N GLU A 21 -30.81 17.58 -49.89
CA GLU A 21 -32.19 18.04 -50.10
C GLU A 21 -32.26 19.26 -51.04
N GLU A 22 -31.25 20.14 -51.00
CA GLU A 22 -31.19 21.38 -51.80
C GLU A 22 -30.28 21.26 -53.05
N ALA A 23 -29.98 20.04 -53.50
CA ALA A 23 -29.02 19.79 -54.57
C ALA A 23 -29.57 20.07 -55.98
N MET A 24 -29.16 21.20 -56.58
CA MET A 24 -29.40 21.54 -57.99
C MET A 24 -28.19 21.24 -58.88
N TYR A 25 -26.98 21.23 -58.29
CA TYR A 25 -25.71 21.10 -59.00
C TYR A 25 -24.86 19.93 -58.49
N ASP A 26 -24.02 19.36 -59.35
CA ASP A 26 -23.15 18.23 -58.98
C ASP A 26 -22.10 18.59 -57.92
N SER A 27 -21.70 19.86 -57.80
CA SER A 27 -20.81 20.33 -56.74
C SER A 27 -21.41 20.18 -55.34
N GLN A 28 -22.74 20.33 -55.18
CA GLN A 28 -23.42 20.09 -53.90
C GLN A 28 -23.45 18.59 -53.57
N ARG A 29 -23.68 17.74 -54.59
CA ARG A 29 -23.65 16.27 -54.42
C ARG A 29 -22.26 15.78 -54.00
N MET A 30 -21.20 16.34 -54.58
CA MET A 30 -19.81 16.04 -54.19
C MET A 30 -19.53 16.47 -52.74
N ARG A 31 -19.90 17.70 -52.35
CA ARG A 31 -19.74 18.17 -50.96
C ARG A 31 -20.54 17.33 -49.96
N ALA A 32 -21.77 16.93 -50.29
CA ALA A 32 -22.58 16.06 -49.44
C ALA A 32 -21.89 14.70 -49.22
N ALA A 33 -21.24 14.15 -50.25
CA ALA A 33 -20.50 12.90 -50.14
C ALA A 33 -19.27 13.04 -49.22
N ASP A 34 -18.53 14.15 -49.31
CA ASP A 34 -17.38 14.40 -48.43
C ASP A 34 -17.82 14.69 -46.99
N SER A 35 -18.85 15.52 -46.80
CA SER A 35 -19.50 15.77 -45.51
C SER A 35 -19.93 14.46 -44.84
N ARG A 36 -20.48 13.51 -45.59
CA ARG A 36 -20.86 12.18 -45.09
C ARG A 36 -19.66 11.34 -44.64
N ARG A 37 -18.54 11.40 -45.36
CA ARG A 37 -17.29 10.72 -44.99
C ARG A 37 -16.75 11.29 -43.68
N VAL A 38 -16.71 12.62 -43.56
CA VAL A 38 -16.29 13.31 -42.33
C VAL A 38 -17.20 12.95 -41.16
N ALA A 39 -18.53 12.97 -41.35
CA ALA A 39 -19.49 12.56 -40.33
C ALA A 39 -19.21 11.14 -39.82
N THR A 40 -19.00 10.20 -40.74
CA THR A 40 -18.75 8.79 -40.41
C THR A 40 -17.43 8.64 -39.65
N ALA A 41 -16.36 9.30 -40.09
CA ALA A 41 -15.07 9.29 -39.43
C ALA A 41 -15.15 9.88 -38.01
N ALA A 42 -15.84 11.01 -37.85
CA ALA A 42 -16.02 11.67 -36.56
C ALA A 42 -16.82 10.81 -35.56
N VAL A 43 -17.90 10.16 -36.01
CA VAL A 43 -18.67 9.22 -35.16
C VAL A 43 -17.84 7.99 -34.79
N LYS A 44 -17.06 7.43 -35.72
CA LYS A 44 -16.14 6.31 -35.43
C LYS A 44 -15.08 6.71 -34.41
N ALA A 45 -14.45 7.87 -34.57
CA ALA A 45 -13.48 8.40 -33.61
C ALA A 45 -14.12 8.64 -32.25
N SER A 46 -15.34 9.20 -32.21
CA SER A 46 -16.11 9.40 -30.98
C SER A 46 -16.34 8.08 -30.22
N ARG A 47 -16.73 7.01 -30.91
CA ARG A 47 -16.92 5.67 -30.32
C ARG A 47 -15.61 5.09 -29.81
N ALA A 48 -14.57 5.09 -30.66
CA ALA A 48 -13.25 4.58 -30.29
C ALA A 48 -12.70 5.28 -29.03
N CYS A 49 -12.84 6.59 -28.91
CA CYS A 49 -12.44 7.31 -27.69
C CYS A 49 -13.24 6.88 -26.45
N ARG A 50 -14.54 6.60 -26.57
CA ARG A 50 -15.34 6.10 -25.43
C ARG A 50 -14.89 4.70 -25.02
N ASP A 51 -14.69 3.83 -26.00
CA ASP A 51 -14.28 2.44 -25.75
C ASP A 51 -12.89 2.38 -25.10
N LEU A 52 -11.94 3.18 -25.60
CA LEU A 52 -10.61 3.31 -25.01
C LEU A 52 -10.69 3.86 -23.58
N ASN A 53 -11.48 4.92 -23.33
CA ASN A 53 -11.66 5.44 -21.98
C ASN A 53 -12.25 4.38 -21.03
N ALA A 54 -13.24 3.61 -21.49
CA ALA A 54 -13.83 2.54 -20.70
C ALA A 54 -12.81 1.43 -20.37
N GLN A 55 -11.92 1.10 -21.31
CA GLN A 55 -10.81 0.17 -21.06
C GLN A 55 -9.79 0.76 -20.08
N THR A 56 -9.39 2.01 -20.26
CA THR A 56 -8.44 2.70 -19.37
C THR A 56 -8.94 2.73 -17.93
N VAL A 57 -10.23 3.02 -17.71
CA VAL A 57 -10.81 3.00 -16.35
C VAL A 57 -10.68 1.61 -15.72
N LYS A 58 -10.99 0.54 -16.44
CA LYS A 58 -10.84 -0.83 -15.93
C LYS A 58 -9.40 -1.16 -15.53
N TYR A 59 -8.43 -0.77 -16.35
CA TYR A 59 -7.01 -0.97 -16.02
C TYR A 59 -6.57 -0.13 -14.82
N LEU A 60 -7.08 1.08 -14.67
CA LEU A 60 -6.82 1.92 -13.50
C LEU A 60 -7.41 1.30 -12.23
N ASP A 61 -8.60 0.71 -12.29
CA ASP A 61 -9.21 0.01 -11.15
C ASP A 61 -8.33 -1.17 -10.71
N THR A 62 -7.88 -2.01 -11.64
CA THR A 62 -6.96 -3.12 -11.35
C THR A 62 -5.63 -2.63 -10.76
N LEU A 63 -5.06 -1.56 -11.33
CA LEU A 63 -3.82 -0.96 -10.82
C LEU A 63 -4.01 -0.44 -9.39
N HIS A 64 -5.13 0.23 -9.12
CA HIS A 64 -5.45 0.76 -7.80
C HIS A 64 -5.59 -0.36 -6.76
N GLU A 65 -6.28 -1.45 -7.10
CA GLU A 65 -6.40 -2.64 -6.24
C GLU A 65 -5.03 -3.24 -5.91
N HIS A 66 -4.19 -3.44 -6.93
CA HIS A 66 -2.84 -3.98 -6.75
C HIS A 66 -1.97 -3.07 -5.85
N LEU A 67 -1.99 -1.75 -6.09
CA LEU A 67 -1.26 -0.78 -5.27
C LEU A 67 -1.77 -0.75 -3.82
N SER A 68 -3.08 -0.92 -3.62
CA SER A 68 -3.67 -1.00 -2.28
C SER A 68 -3.15 -2.22 -1.52
N ILE A 69 -3.05 -3.39 -2.16
CA ILE A 69 -2.51 -4.60 -1.52
C ILE A 69 -1.02 -4.41 -1.22
N MET A 70 -0.24 -3.87 -2.16
CA MET A 70 1.19 -3.59 -1.91
C MET A 70 1.40 -2.65 -0.71
N LEU A 71 0.53 -1.65 -0.53
CA LEU A 71 0.59 -0.76 0.63
C LEU A 71 0.31 -1.49 1.95
N SER A 72 -0.67 -2.39 1.97
CA SER A 72 -0.97 -3.23 3.14
C SER A 72 0.21 -4.14 3.49
N VAL A 73 0.81 -4.79 2.49
CA VAL A 73 2.02 -5.61 2.65
C VAL A 73 3.16 -4.78 3.24
N ARG A 74 3.44 -3.60 2.68
CA ARG A 74 4.49 -2.70 3.19
C ARG A 74 4.24 -2.31 4.65
N THR A 75 2.99 -2.02 5.01
CA THR A 75 2.60 -1.65 6.38
C THR A 75 2.84 -2.83 7.33
N ALA A 76 2.42 -4.04 6.93
CA ALA A 76 2.67 -5.25 7.71
C ALA A 76 4.18 -5.49 7.95
N PHE A 77 5.03 -5.30 6.93
CA PHE A 77 6.48 -5.40 7.10
C PHE A 77 7.05 -4.34 8.06
N SER A 78 6.55 -3.11 8.00
CA SER A 78 6.93 -2.04 8.91
C SER A 78 6.58 -2.38 10.37
N ASP A 79 5.36 -2.86 10.61
CA ASP A 79 4.90 -3.28 11.94
C ASP A 79 5.76 -4.43 12.48
N ARG A 80 6.08 -5.41 11.62
CA ARG A 80 6.97 -6.52 11.98
C ARG A 80 8.36 -6.06 12.38
N ALA A 81 8.93 -5.11 11.64
CA ALA A 81 10.25 -4.56 11.97
C ALA A 81 10.23 -3.82 13.31
N SER A 82 9.17 -3.05 13.59
CA SER A 82 8.99 -2.35 14.87
C SER A 82 8.83 -3.32 16.06
N ALA A 83 8.02 -4.37 15.89
CA ALA A 83 7.84 -5.41 16.90
C ALA A 83 9.14 -6.19 17.17
N LEU A 84 9.91 -6.52 16.11
CA LEU A 84 11.21 -7.17 16.26
C LEU A 84 12.20 -6.29 17.03
N LEU A 85 12.25 -4.99 16.73
CA LEU A 85 13.11 -4.04 17.45
C LEU A 85 12.77 -4.02 18.94
N THR A 86 11.48 -4.01 19.28
CA THR A 86 11.02 -4.05 20.69
C THR A 86 11.51 -5.31 21.41
N VAL A 87 11.38 -6.48 20.77
CA VAL A 87 11.89 -7.75 21.32
C VAL A 87 13.41 -7.67 21.54
N GLN A 88 14.15 -7.15 20.55
CA GLN A 88 15.61 -7.04 20.62
C GLN A 88 16.07 -6.09 21.72
N THR A 89 15.38 -4.95 21.91
CA THR A 89 15.65 -4.02 23.00
C THR A 89 15.46 -4.69 24.36
N LEU A 90 14.34 -5.38 24.58
CA LEU A 90 14.09 -6.09 25.84
C LEU A 90 15.12 -7.20 26.12
N MET A 91 15.56 -7.92 25.07
CA MET A 91 16.64 -8.91 25.20
C MET A 91 17.97 -8.26 25.61
N SER A 92 18.32 -7.12 25.01
CA SER A 92 19.52 -6.36 25.37
C SER A 92 19.45 -5.83 26.81
N ASP A 93 18.29 -5.33 27.23
CA ASP A 93 18.08 -4.83 28.59
C ASP A 93 18.21 -5.96 29.62
N LEU A 94 17.65 -7.14 29.35
CA LEU A 94 17.83 -8.33 30.20
C LEU A 94 19.29 -8.72 30.36
N ALA A 95 20.02 -8.85 29.25
CA ALA A 95 21.45 -9.19 29.30
C ALA A 95 22.26 -8.14 30.09
N SER A 96 21.90 -6.85 29.97
CA SER A 96 22.51 -5.78 30.76
C SER A 96 22.24 -5.94 32.26
N LEU A 97 20.99 -6.22 32.64
CA LEU A 97 20.58 -6.44 34.03
C LEU A 97 21.26 -7.66 34.65
N GLU A 98 21.31 -8.78 33.92
CA GLU A 98 22.02 -10.00 34.31
C GLU A 98 23.51 -9.73 34.56
N SER A 99 24.18 -9.05 33.61
CA SER A 99 25.60 -8.69 33.76
C SER A 99 25.86 -7.79 34.98
N ARG A 100 24.88 -6.97 35.37
CA ARG A 100 24.98 -6.08 36.53
C ARG A 100 24.83 -6.85 37.83
N ILE A 101 23.97 -7.88 37.87
CA ILE A 101 23.88 -8.81 38.99
C ILE A 101 25.20 -9.57 39.15
N GLU A 102 25.73 -10.16 38.08
CA GLU A 102 26.99 -10.91 38.12
C GLU A 102 28.15 -10.07 38.68
N LYS A 103 28.26 -8.81 38.27
CA LYS A 103 29.26 -7.87 38.80
C LYS A 103 29.10 -7.61 40.30
N LEU A 104 27.86 -7.45 40.78
CA LEU A 104 27.58 -7.21 42.20
C LEU A 104 27.90 -8.47 43.03
N GLU A 105 27.52 -9.66 42.54
CA GLU A 105 27.79 -10.94 43.19
C GLU A 105 29.31 -11.21 43.25
N ALA A 106 30.03 -11.03 42.13
CA ALA A 106 31.49 -11.18 42.08
C ALA A 106 32.22 -10.20 43.02
N ALA A 107 31.71 -8.99 43.18
CA ALA A 107 32.25 -8.03 44.14
C ALA A 107 31.93 -8.42 45.59
N SER A 108 30.81 -9.11 45.85
CA SER A 108 30.39 -9.51 47.21
C SER A 108 31.26 -10.62 47.79
N LEU A 109 31.73 -11.54 46.93
CA LEU A 109 32.63 -12.64 47.31
C LEU A 109 33.98 -12.14 47.87
N LYS A 110 34.37 -10.89 47.56
CA LYS A 110 35.64 -10.28 48.00
C LYS A 110 35.58 -9.65 49.40
N ILE A 111 34.41 -9.59 50.04
CA ILE A 111 34.22 -8.93 51.34
C ILE A 111 33.79 -9.98 52.38
N PHE A 112 34.61 -10.16 53.42
CA PHE A 112 34.30 -11.05 54.54
C PHE A 112 33.14 -10.45 55.37
N GLY A 113 32.02 -11.17 55.50
CA GLY A 113 30.86 -10.76 56.32
C GLY A 113 29.61 -10.31 55.56
N GLY A 114 29.65 -10.19 54.23
CA GLY A 114 28.48 -9.93 53.38
C GLY A 114 27.94 -8.49 53.44
N ASP A 115 27.75 -7.86 52.28
CA ASP A 115 27.25 -6.49 52.16
C ASP A 115 25.70 -6.50 52.03
N LYS A 116 24.98 -6.32 53.15
CA LYS A 116 23.50 -6.35 53.20
C LYS A 116 22.84 -5.37 52.23
N ALA A 117 23.45 -4.21 51.98
CA ALA A 117 22.92 -3.23 51.02
C ALA A 117 23.01 -3.76 49.59
N ARG A 118 24.09 -4.49 49.28
CA ARG A 118 24.28 -5.15 47.98
C ARG A 118 23.33 -6.31 47.77
N THR A 119 23.06 -7.11 48.80
CA THR A 119 22.07 -8.20 48.72
C THR A 119 20.69 -7.65 48.36
N ARG A 120 20.24 -6.58 49.03
CA ARG A 120 18.99 -5.89 48.67
C ARG A 120 19.02 -5.38 47.22
N LYS A 121 20.15 -4.82 46.78
CA LYS A 121 20.26 -4.32 45.41
C LYS A 121 20.17 -5.41 44.35
N VAL A 122 20.70 -6.60 44.64
CA VAL A 122 20.55 -7.78 43.78
C VAL A 122 19.10 -8.24 43.74
N GLU A 123 18.39 -8.24 44.87
CA GLU A 123 16.95 -8.58 44.91
C GLU A 123 16.09 -7.61 44.08
N GLU A 124 16.33 -6.31 44.18
CA GLU A 124 15.67 -5.29 43.34
C GLU A 124 15.93 -5.52 41.84
N LEU A 125 17.18 -5.83 41.46
CA LEU A 125 17.51 -6.13 40.07
C LEU A 125 16.85 -7.42 39.59
N ARG A 126 16.73 -8.45 40.43
CA ARG A 126 16.00 -9.69 40.11
C ARG A 126 14.51 -9.43 39.89
N GLU A 127 13.90 -8.53 40.67
CA GLU A 127 12.51 -8.11 40.43
C GLU A 127 12.37 -7.37 39.09
N THR A 128 13.31 -6.49 38.78
CA THR A 128 13.34 -5.80 37.48
C THR A 128 13.51 -6.80 36.33
N ILE A 129 14.39 -7.80 36.47
CA ILE A 129 14.55 -8.88 35.48
C ILE A 129 13.23 -9.61 35.26
N ARG A 130 12.52 -10.04 36.32
CA ARG A 130 11.23 -10.71 36.19
C ARG A 130 10.22 -9.88 35.39
N ALA A 131 10.10 -8.59 35.71
CA ALA A 131 9.21 -7.69 34.98
C ALA A 131 9.61 -7.53 33.49
N THR A 132 10.91 -7.44 33.20
CA THR A 132 11.41 -7.35 31.82
C THR A 132 11.26 -8.67 31.06
N GLU A 133 11.37 -9.82 31.73
CA GLU A 133 11.11 -11.15 31.16
C GLU A 133 9.64 -11.30 30.77
N ASP A 134 8.72 -10.90 31.64
CA ASP A 134 7.29 -10.87 31.36
C ASP A 134 6.99 -9.95 30.17
N ALA A 135 7.58 -8.75 30.15
CA ALA A 135 7.45 -7.82 29.02
C ALA A 135 7.99 -8.42 27.71
N LYS A 136 9.15 -9.11 27.75
CA LYS A 136 9.71 -9.82 26.59
C LYS A 136 8.77 -10.92 26.11
N PHE A 137 8.18 -11.68 27.02
CA PHE A 137 7.23 -12.73 26.67
C PHE A 137 5.99 -12.16 25.95
N CYS A 138 5.43 -11.06 26.46
CA CYS A 138 4.35 -10.34 25.81
C CYS A 138 4.76 -9.81 24.42
N ALA A 139 5.93 -9.18 24.30
CA ALA A 139 6.44 -8.66 23.03
C ALA A 139 6.68 -9.76 21.99
N LEU A 140 7.20 -10.93 22.40
CA LEU A 140 7.37 -12.09 21.53
C LEU A 140 6.04 -12.62 21.01
N ARG A 141 5.02 -12.70 21.89
CA ARG A 141 3.68 -13.13 21.49
C ARG A 141 3.08 -12.21 20.45
N GLU A 142 3.23 -10.90 20.62
CA GLU A 142 2.74 -9.92 19.65
C GLU A 142 3.53 -9.97 18.34
N TYR A 143 4.86 -10.13 18.40
CA TYR A 143 5.69 -10.33 17.21
C TYR A 143 5.27 -11.56 16.39
N GLU A 144 4.97 -12.69 17.04
CA GLU A 144 4.47 -13.88 16.34
C GLU A 144 3.08 -13.68 15.73
N ARG A 145 2.19 -12.94 16.41
CA ARG A 145 0.89 -12.55 15.85
C ARG A 145 1.05 -11.67 14.60
N ILE A 146 1.98 -10.70 14.63
CA ILE A 146 2.26 -9.82 13.49
C ILE A 146 2.89 -10.58 12.33
N LYS A 147 3.72 -11.61 12.61
CA LYS A 147 4.25 -12.51 11.57
C LYS A 147 3.14 -13.26 10.83
N GLU A 148 2.12 -13.73 11.54
CA GLU A 148 0.97 -14.37 10.90
C GLU A 148 0.20 -13.39 10.01
N ASN A 149 -0.05 -12.17 10.49
CA ASN A 149 -0.67 -11.13 9.67
C ASN A 149 0.16 -10.79 8.42
N ASN A 150 1.49 -10.69 8.55
CA ASN A 150 2.39 -10.51 7.40
C ASN A 150 2.24 -11.62 6.37
N ARG A 151 2.15 -12.88 6.83
CA ARG A 151 1.96 -14.03 5.95
C ARG A 151 0.62 -13.93 5.22
N SER A 152 -0.45 -13.56 5.92
CA SER A 152 -1.78 -13.38 5.30
C SER A 152 -1.76 -12.26 4.25
N GLU A 153 -1.12 -11.12 4.53
CA GLU A 153 -1.01 -10.02 3.56
C GLU A 153 -0.15 -10.40 2.34
N LEU A 154 0.91 -11.18 2.54
CA LEU A 154 1.73 -11.69 1.43
C LEU A 154 0.95 -12.66 0.54
N GLN A 155 0.15 -13.55 1.15
CA GLN A 155 -0.73 -14.47 0.42
C GLN A 155 -1.84 -13.78 -0.36
N ARG A 156 -2.24 -12.56 0.04
CA ARG A 156 -3.19 -11.74 -0.72
C ARG A 156 -2.58 -11.08 -1.94
N LEU A 157 -1.24 -10.96 -1.98
CA LEU A 157 -0.50 -10.40 -3.09
C LEU A 157 -0.16 -11.46 -4.16
N ASP A 158 0.08 -12.70 -3.74
CA ASP A 158 0.33 -13.87 -4.61
C ASP A 158 -0.92 -14.26 -5.42
#